data_AF-A0A924S1V8-F1
#
_entry.id   AF-A0A924S1V8-F1
#
_cell.length_a   1.000
_cell.length_b   1.000
_cell.length_c   1.000
_cell.angle_alpha   90.00
_cell.angle_beta   90.00
_cell.angle_gamma   90.00
#
_symmetry.space_group_name_H-M   'P 1'
#
loop_
_entity.id
_entity.type
_entity.pdbx_description
1 polymer ?
#
loop_
_entity_poly.entity_id
_entity_poly.type
_entity_poly.pdbx_seq_one_letter_code
_entity_poly.pdbx_strand_id
1 'polypeptide(L)'
;YLRGTNDFRVAAQMVKGPGAMRYMEEPGSDGQSIDNAGKYNDNLDVHYSSGVYNKAFFMLARTSGWNTKQAFQVFARANQLYWTSSSTFDQGACGVQAAASDLGYAVADVTRAFSVVGVSCAAAQGGGATRQYSNDVAAVIPDGKTLVSAIAVGGRAGKAISTSKVSLVINHPQRSELAISLVAPDGTVYPLKAAAKNDARSSLADSYTVDLSSENLNGIWKLQITDKFRKNVGSLERWSIEF
;
A
#
# COMPACT_ATOMS: atom_id res chain seq x y z
N TYR A 1 13.88 -9.78 -22.45
CA TYR A 1 13.06 -10.88 -22.99
C TYR A 1 13.69 -11.47 -24.24
N LEU A 2 13.68 -10.75 -25.38
CA LEU A 2 14.15 -11.28 -26.67
C LEU A 2 15.59 -11.82 -26.68
N ARG A 3 16.55 -11.10 -26.10
CA ARG A 3 17.98 -11.42 -26.19
C ARG A 3 18.57 -12.08 -24.93
N GLY A 4 17.76 -12.33 -23.90
CA GLY A 4 18.24 -12.74 -22.58
C GLY A 4 19.04 -11.68 -21.80
N THR A 5 19.59 -10.68 -22.49
CA THR A 5 20.36 -9.55 -21.93
C THR A 5 19.79 -8.20 -22.42
N ASN A 6 20.28 -7.11 -21.83
CA ASN A 6 20.00 -5.74 -22.23
C ASN A 6 21.18 -4.84 -21.82
N ASP A 7 21.29 -3.66 -22.43
CA ASP A 7 22.42 -2.74 -22.28
C ASP A 7 22.08 -1.49 -21.46
N PHE A 8 20.83 -1.35 -20.99
CA PHE A 8 20.32 -0.18 -20.27
C PHE A 8 20.51 1.15 -21.02
N ARG A 9 20.62 1.10 -22.36
CA ARG A 9 20.81 2.26 -23.22
C ARG A 9 19.63 2.39 -24.18
N VAL A 10 18.91 3.50 -24.07
CA VAL A 10 17.69 3.69 -24.86
C VAL A 10 18.07 4.12 -26.28
N ALA A 11 17.57 3.38 -27.26
CA ALA A 11 17.76 3.63 -28.69
C ALA A 11 19.24 3.61 -29.18
N ALA A 12 20.15 2.94 -28.47
CA ALA A 12 21.56 2.82 -28.88
C ALA A 12 21.74 2.25 -30.30
N GLN A 13 20.85 1.35 -30.73
CA GLN A 13 20.90 0.75 -32.06
C GLN A 13 20.30 1.63 -33.17
N MET A 14 19.70 2.77 -32.81
CA MET A 14 19.05 3.69 -33.76
C MET A 14 19.83 4.99 -33.94
N VAL A 15 20.70 5.35 -32.98
CA VAL A 15 21.55 6.53 -33.06
C VAL A 15 22.68 6.27 -34.07
N LYS A 16 22.90 7.22 -34.99
CA LYS A 16 24.05 7.18 -35.90
C LYS A 16 25.31 7.60 -35.12
N GLY A 17 26.30 6.72 -35.03
CA GLY A 17 27.55 6.97 -34.31
C GLY A 17 27.60 6.31 -32.92
N PRO A 18 28.68 6.54 -32.14
CA PRO A 18 28.79 5.97 -30.81
C PRO A 18 27.81 6.65 -29.84
N GLY A 19 27.15 5.85 -29.00
CA GLY A 19 26.30 6.36 -27.91
C GLY A 19 24.86 5.82 -27.95
N ALA A 20 23.99 6.52 -27.23
CA ALA A 20 22.57 6.24 -27.12
C ALA A 20 21.80 7.55 -26.90
N MET A 21 20.47 7.49 -27.04
CA MET A 21 19.63 8.67 -26.80
C MET A 21 19.49 8.98 -25.31
N ARG A 22 19.42 7.94 -24.47
CA ARG A 22 19.38 8.06 -23.00
C ARG A 22 20.15 6.91 -22.37
N TYR A 23 20.69 7.15 -21.17
CA TYR A 23 21.51 6.20 -20.42
C TYR A 23 20.86 5.97 -19.05
N MET A 24 20.44 4.75 -18.72
CA MET A 24 19.72 4.54 -17.47
C MET A 24 20.65 4.55 -16.24
N GLU A 25 21.90 4.12 -16.40
CA GLU A 25 22.92 4.15 -15.33
C GLU A 25 23.34 5.58 -14.96
N GLU A 26 23.66 6.38 -15.97
CA GLU A 26 24.08 7.78 -15.84
C GLU A 26 23.21 8.69 -16.73
N PRO A 27 21.98 9.06 -16.32
CA PRO A 27 21.09 9.86 -17.16
C PRO A 27 21.73 11.13 -17.71
N GLY A 28 22.53 11.83 -16.90
CA GLY A 28 23.21 13.08 -17.32
C GLY A 28 24.20 12.93 -18.48
N SER A 29 24.56 11.71 -18.90
CA SER A 29 25.42 11.49 -20.06
C SER A 29 24.79 11.91 -21.39
N ASP A 30 23.48 12.16 -21.44
CA ASP A 30 22.81 12.78 -22.60
C ASP A 30 22.84 14.32 -22.59
N GLY A 31 23.41 14.92 -21.53
CA GLY A 31 23.58 16.37 -21.37
C GLY A 31 22.36 17.12 -20.85
N GLN A 32 21.21 16.47 -20.65
CA GLN A 32 19.95 17.13 -20.26
C GLN A 32 19.19 16.42 -19.13
N SER A 33 19.19 15.09 -19.12
CA SER A 33 18.47 14.29 -18.13
C SER A 33 19.02 14.46 -16.73
N ILE A 34 18.11 14.48 -15.75
CA ILE A 34 18.47 14.52 -14.33
C ILE A 34 18.60 13.09 -13.79
N ASP A 35 19.52 12.90 -12.84
CA ASP A 35 19.78 11.61 -12.21
C ASP A 35 19.32 11.54 -10.75
N ASN A 36 18.71 12.63 -10.24
CA ASN A 36 18.23 12.74 -8.88
C ASN A 36 17.01 13.67 -8.81
N ALA A 37 16.01 13.31 -8.01
CA ALA A 37 14.76 14.07 -7.86
C ALA A 37 14.98 15.49 -7.31
N GLY A 38 16.06 15.74 -6.55
CA GLY A 38 16.38 17.09 -6.06
C GLY A 38 16.73 18.10 -7.17
N LYS A 39 16.93 17.65 -8.42
CA LYS A 39 17.15 18.50 -9.60
C LYS A 39 15.86 18.77 -10.40
N TYR A 40 14.74 18.21 -9.98
CA TYR A 40 13.47 18.36 -10.66
C TYR A 40 12.94 19.80 -10.58
N ASN A 41 12.27 20.24 -11.63
CA ASN A 41 11.45 21.45 -11.66
C ASN A 41 10.28 21.25 -12.63
N ASP A 42 9.21 22.03 -12.46
CA ASP A 42 7.95 21.84 -13.21
C ASP A 42 8.04 22.11 -14.72
N ASN A 43 9.10 22.79 -15.17
CA ASN A 43 9.32 23.06 -16.59
C ASN A 43 10.20 21.99 -17.27
N LEU A 44 10.69 21.00 -16.52
CA LEU A 44 11.57 19.96 -17.06
C LEU A 44 10.77 18.96 -17.91
N ASP A 45 11.17 18.79 -19.16
CA ASP A 45 10.54 17.84 -20.08
C ASP A 45 10.59 16.40 -19.53
N VAL A 46 9.51 15.65 -19.77
CA VAL A 46 9.33 14.27 -19.29
C VAL A 46 10.41 13.30 -19.75
N HIS A 47 11.02 13.53 -20.92
CA HIS A 47 12.12 12.71 -21.40
C HIS A 47 13.36 12.85 -20.52
N TYR A 48 13.58 14.04 -19.93
CA TYR A 48 14.74 14.34 -19.08
C TYR A 48 14.46 14.04 -17.60
N SER A 49 13.25 14.31 -17.12
CA SER A 49 12.84 13.94 -15.76
C SER A 49 12.74 12.43 -15.57
N SER A 50 12.53 11.67 -16.66
CA SER A 50 12.54 10.19 -16.65
C SER A 50 13.84 9.59 -16.12
N GLY A 51 14.95 10.34 -16.16
CA GLY A 51 16.26 9.89 -15.69
C GLY A 51 16.26 9.43 -14.22
N VAL A 52 15.45 10.04 -13.35
CA VAL A 52 15.29 9.64 -11.94
C VAL A 52 14.87 8.17 -11.83
N TYR A 53 13.79 7.79 -12.52
CA TYR A 53 13.24 6.44 -12.46
C TYR A 53 14.02 5.45 -13.33
N ASN A 54 14.64 5.91 -14.43
CA ASN A 54 15.57 5.10 -15.21
C ASN A 54 16.74 4.62 -14.34
N LYS A 55 17.34 5.53 -13.55
CA LYS A 55 18.45 5.21 -12.66
C LYS A 55 18.01 4.35 -11.48
N ALA A 56 16.87 4.62 -10.86
CA ALA A 56 16.31 3.73 -9.83
C ALA A 56 16.10 2.30 -10.35
N PHE A 57 15.52 2.16 -11.56
CA PHE A 57 15.33 0.87 -12.21
C PHE A 57 16.66 0.15 -12.47
N PHE A 58 17.66 0.87 -13.01
CA PHE A 58 18.99 0.33 -13.25
C PHE A 58 19.62 -0.19 -11.94
N MET A 59 19.60 0.62 -10.87
CA MET A 59 20.15 0.25 -9.58
C MET A 59 19.49 -1.00 -9.00
N LEU A 60 18.16 -1.10 -9.08
CA LEU A 60 17.43 -2.29 -8.64
C LEU A 60 17.79 -3.51 -9.48
N ALA A 61 17.77 -3.40 -10.81
CA ALA A 61 18.06 -4.52 -11.71
C ALA A 61 19.51 -5.05 -11.60
N ARG A 62 20.44 -4.24 -11.09
CA ARG A 62 21.86 -4.58 -10.87
C ARG A 62 22.17 -4.96 -9.42
N THR A 63 21.19 -4.89 -8.51
CA THR A 63 21.35 -5.31 -7.12
C THR A 63 21.54 -6.83 -7.06
N SER A 64 22.39 -7.32 -6.16
CA SER A 64 22.59 -8.77 -5.99
C SER A 64 21.28 -9.48 -5.67
N GLY A 65 21.01 -10.61 -6.33
CA GLY A 65 19.73 -11.33 -6.22
C GLY A 65 18.59 -10.78 -7.10
N TRP A 66 18.83 -9.68 -7.82
CA TRP A 66 17.91 -9.11 -8.79
C TRP A 66 18.40 -9.26 -10.23
N ASN A 67 17.46 -9.14 -11.16
CA ASN A 67 17.72 -8.99 -12.58
C ASN A 67 16.68 -8.06 -13.22
N THR A 68 16.88 -7.72 -14.49
CA THR A 68 15.98 -6.82 -15.24
C THR A 68 14.52 -7.30 -15.27
N LYS A 69 14.26 -8.62 -15.29
CA LYS A 69 12.89 -9.15 -15.29
C LYS A 69 12.21 -8.90 -13.95
N GLN A 70 12.89 -9.21 -12.83
CA GLN A 70 12.35 -9.00 -11.48
C GLN A 70 12.10 -7.52 -11.20
N ALA A 71 13.05 -6.65 -11.55
CA ALA A 71 12.86 -5.21 -11.46
C ALA A 71 11.66 -4.77 -12.30
N PHE A 72 11.54 -5.23 -13.55
CA PHE A 72 10.39 -4.90 -14.39
C PHE A 72 9.05 -5.37 -13.80
N GLN A 73 9.01 -6.56 -13.18
CA GLN A 73 7.79 -7.10 -12.58
C GLN A 73 7.24 -6.20 -11.45
N VAL A 74 8.11 -5.68 -10.56
CA VAL A 74 7.65 -4.80 -9.48
C VAL A 74 7.15 -3.45 -10.00
N PHE A 75 7.84 -2.86 -10.99
CA PHE A 75 7.38 -1.61 -11.61
C PHE A 75 6.08 -1.81 -12.40
N ALA A 76 5.94 -2.93 -13.14
CA ALA A 76 4.73 -3.24 -13.89
C ALA A 76 3.53 -3.47 -12.97
N ARG A 77 3.72 -4.19 -11.86
CA ARG A 77 2.67 -4.38 -10.85
C ARG A 77 2.30 -3.07 -10.15
N ALA A 78 3.28 -2.21 -9.88
CA ALA A 78 3.02 -0.88 -9.34
C ALA A 78 2.16 -0.02 -10.28
N ASN A 79 2.47 -0.04 -11.57
CA ASN A 79 1.65 0.62 -12.59
C ASN A 79 0.21 0.07 -12.64
N GLN A 80 0.04 -1.26 -12.52
CA GLN A 80 -1.28 -1.89 -12.57
C GLN A 80 -2.16 -1.63 -11.34
N LEU A 81 -1.57 -1.55 -10.15
CA LEU A 81 -2.32 -1.65 -8.89
C LEU A 81 -2.15 -0.47 -7.94
N TYR A 82 -1.05 0.28 -8.04
CA TYR A 82 -0.65 1.24 -7.01
C TYR A 82 -0.52 2.68 -7.50
N TRP A 83 -0.09 2.88 -8.75
CA TRP A 83 0.05 4.22 -9.31
C TRP A 83 -1.30 4.79 -9.73
N THR A 84 -1.42 6.10 -9.56
CA THR A 84 -2.50 6.93 -10.06
C THR A 84 -1.98 7.81 -11.19
N SER A 85 -2.88 8.47 -11.93
CA SER A 85 -2.50 9.42 -12.98
C SER A 85 -1.70 10.63 -12.48
N SER A 86 -1.72 10.91 -11.17
CA SER A 86 -1.06 12.05 -10.53
C SER A 86 0.02 11.66 -9.53
N SER A 87 0.52 10.42 -9.57
CA SER A 87 1.55 9.95 -8.65
C SER A 87 2.84 10.76 -8.76
N THR A 88 3.34 11.25 -7.62
CA THR A 88 4.68 11.86 -7.53
C THR A 88 5.78 10.81 -7.58
N PHE A 89 7.06 11.21 -7.68
CA PHE A 89 8.18 10.28 -7.58
C PHE A 89 8.17 9.48 -6.26
N ASP A 90 7.89 10.13 -5.14
CA ASP A 90 7.87 9.45 -3.85
C ASP A 90 6.68 8.48 -3.72
N GLN A 91 5.49 8.88 -4.21
CA GLN A 91 4.31 8.02 -4.23
C GLN A 91 4.49 6.83 -5.17
N GLY A 92 5.14 7.05 -6.32
CA GLY A 92 5.49 5.98 -7.24
C GLY A 92 6.42 4.94 -6.59
N ALA A 93 7.40 5.38 -5.79
CA ALA A 93 8.30 4.49 -5.07
C ALA A 93 7.55 3.67 -4.01
N CYS A 94 6.56 4.26 -3.32
CA CYS A 94 5.66 3.52 -2.44
C CYS A 94 4.96 2.37 -3.18
N GLY A 95 4.47 2.63 -4.40
CA GLY A 95 3.83 1.61 -5.23
C GLY A 95 4.79 0.48 -5.62
N VAL A 96 6.04 0.79 -5.94
CA VAL A 96 7.06 -0.24 -6.28
C VAL A 96 7.45 -1.05 -5.05
N GLN A 97 7.55 -0.43 -3.87
CA GLN A 97 7.79 -1.14 -2.61
C GLN A 97 6.64 -2.09 -2.24
N ALA A 98 5.39 -1.64 -2.38
CA ALA A 98 4.21 -2.48 -2.16
C ALA A 98 4.17 -3.65 -3.15
N ALA A 99 4.46 -3.38 -4.43
CA ALA A 99 4.55 -4.42 -5.45
C ALA A 99 5.66 -5.46 -5.17
N ALA A 100 6.81 -5.04 -4.65
CA ALA A 100 7.87 -5.95 -4.24
C ALA A 100 7.43 -6.83 -3.06
N SER A 101 6.74 -6.26 -2.07
CA SER A 101 6.16 -7.00 -0.94
C SER A 101 5.19 -8.08 -1.42
N ASP A 102 4.24 -7.72 -2.29
CA ASP A 102 3.26 -8.66 -2.85
C ASP A 102 3.89 -9.83 -3.61
N LEU A 103 4.99 -9.56 -4.31
CA LEU A 103 5.71 -10.56 -5.12
C LEU A 103 6.74 -11.34 -4.29
N GLY A 104 6.84 -11.09 -2.99
CA GLY A 104 7.79 -11.76 -2.10
C GLY A 104 9.25 -11.36 -2.33
N TYR A 105 9.51 -10.18 -2.91
CA TYR A 105 10.86 -9.65 -3.10
C TYR A 105 11.30 -8.74 -1.95
N ALA A 106 12.61 -8.55 -1.81
CA ALA A 106 13.21 -7.74 -0.77
C ALA A 106 12.88 -6.24 -0.96
N VAL A 107 11.92 -5.73 -0.20
CA VAL A 107 11.52 -4.31 -0.21
C VAL A 107 12.69 -3.38 0.11
N ALA A 108 13.63 -3.82 0.97
CA ALA A 108 14.81 -3.05 1.33
C ALA A 108 15.72 -2.71 0.13
N ASP A 109 15.79 -3.58 -0.87
CA ASP A 109 16.58 -3.33 -2.08
C ASP A 109 15.92 -2.29 -2.97
N VAL A 110 14.59 -2.31 -3.08
CA VAL A 110 13.81 -1.27 -3.75
C VAL A 110 14.03 0.07 -3.07
N THR A 111 13.93 0.12 -1.73
CA THR A 111 14.21 1.32 -0.95
C THR A 111 15.61 1.87 -1.22
N ARG A 112 16.63 1.02 -1.23
CA ARG A 112 18.02 1.42 -1.49
C ARG A 112 18.22 1.95 -2.92
N ALA A 113 17.57 1.32 -3.90
CA ALA A 113 17.64 1.77 -5.30
C ALA A 113 17.03 3.17 -5.49
N PHE A 114 15.89 3.45 -4.86
CA PHE A 114 15.26 4.77 -4.91
C PHE A 114 16.00 5.83 -4.09
N SER A 115 16.62 5.47 -2.96
CA SER A 115 17.36 6.44 -2.15
C SER A 115 18.56 7.04 -2.89
N VAL A 116 19.19 6.29 -3.80
CA VAL A 116 20.31 6.77 -4.64
C VAL A 116 19.89 7.94 -5.54
N VAL A 117 18.61 7.98 -5.95
CA VAL A 117 18.06 9.02 -6.83
C VAL A 117 17.26 10.07 -6.07
N GLY A 118 17.40 10.13 -4.74
CA GLY A 118 16.73 11.14 -3.91
C GLY A 118 15.23 10.97 -3.79
N VAL A 119 14.72 9.75 -4.01
CA VAL A 119 13.30 9.41 -3.90
C VAL A 119 13.07 8.55 -2.67
N SER A 120 12.06 8.89 -1.87
CA SER A 120 11.72 8.18 -0.65
C SER A 120 10.21 8.09 -0.48
N CYS A 121 9.69 6.86 -0.38
CA CYS A 121 8.29 6.68 -0.04
C CYS A 121 7.91 7.35 1.29
N ALA A 122 8.81 7.39 2.28
CA ALA A 122 8.54 8.04 3.56
C ALA A 122 8.24 9.56 3.40
N ALA A 123 8.84 10.21 2.39
CA ALA A 123 8.57 11.61 2.08
C ALA A 123 7.17 11.82 1.48
N ALA A 124 6.70 10.93 0.61
CA ALA A 124 5.31 10.95 0.10
C ALA A 124 4.24 10.75 1.19
N GLN A 125 4.59 10.07 2.28
CA GLN A 125 3.64 9.76 3.34
C GLN A 125 3.50 10.88 4.38
N GLY A 126 4.29 11.96 4.29
CA GLY A 126 4.30 13.02 5.30
C GLY A 126 4.55 12.42 6.69
N GLY A 127 5.70 11.75 6.87
CA GLY A 127 6.20 11.27 8.15
C GLY A 127 5.16 10.74 9.15
N GLY A 128 4.81 9.45 9.06
CA GLY A 128 4.13 8.75 10.17
C GLY A 128 2.78 9.33 10.63
N ALA A 129 2.14 10.18 9.83
CA ALA A 129 0.85 10.74 10.20
C ALA A 129 -0.22 9.63 10.17
N THR A 130 -0.83 9.43 11.32
CA THR A 130 -2.01 8.59 11.52
C THR A 130 -3.12 8.98 10.54
N ARG A 131 -3.68 8.01 9.81
CA ARG A 131 -4.80 8.23 8.87
C ARG A 131 -5.97 7.30 9.20
N GLN A 132 -7.16 7.89 9.19
CA GLN A 132 -8.42 7.17 9.39
C GLN A 132 -9.09 6.86 8.05
N TYR A 133 -9.63 5.66 7.94
CA TYR A 133 -10.46 5.18 6.85
C TYR A 133 -11.81 4.76 7.44
N SER A 134 -12.93 5.18 6.83
CA SER A 134 -14.28 4.85 7.31
C SER A 134 -15.10 4.10 6.27
N ASN A 135 -16.06 3.33 6.77
CA ASN A 135 -17.23 2.90 6.03
C ASN A 135 -18.46 3.33 6.82
N ASP A 136 -19.15 4.33 6.27
CA ASP A 136 -20.34 4.96 6.86
C ASP A 136 -21.64 4.43 6.25
N VAL A 137 -21.59 3.29 5.55
CA VAL A 137 -22.76 2.60 4.99
C VAL A 137 -23.33 1.66 6.05
N ALA A 138 -24.53 2.01 6.53
CA ALA A 138 -25.23 1.18 7.50
C ALA A 138 -25.58 -0.21 6.91
N ALA A 139 -25.45 -1.24 7.73
CA ALA A 139 -25.71 -2.62 7.32
C ALA A 139 -26.38 -3.43 8.44
N VAL A 140 -27.35 -4.27 8.08
CA VAL A 140 -28.07 -5.13 9.01
C VAL A 140 -27.14 -6.20 9.57
N ILE A 141 -27.17 -6.37 10.90
CA ILE A 141 -26.60 -7.51 11.60
C ILE A 141 -27.71 -8.56 11.72
N PRO A 142 -27.67 -9.63 10.90
CA PRO A 142 -28.75 -10.62 10.88
C PRO A 142 -28.72 -11.54 12.11
N ASP A 143 -29.92 -11.88 12.61
CA ASP A 143 -30.12 -12.77 13.75
C ASP A 143 -29.41 -14.12 13.57
N GLY A 144 -28.59 -14.50 14.56
CA GLY A 144 -27.84 -15.77 14.56
C GLY A 144 -26.85 -15.94 13.40
N LYS A 145 -26.46 -14.87 12.71
CA LYS A 145 -25.62 -14.89 11.51
C LYS A 145 -24.50 -13.84 11.60
N THR A 146 -23.63 -13.84 10.59
CA THR A 146 -22.48 -12.93 10.50
C THR A 146 -22.71 -11.88 9.42
N LEU A 147 -22.56 -10.61 9.80
CA LEU A 147 -22.34 -9.49 8.88
C LEU A 147 -20.84 -9.34 8.59
N VAL A 148 -20.50 -9.05 7.35
CA VAL A 148 -19.15 -8.66 6.93
C VAL A 148 -19.23 -7.29 6.26
N SER A 149 -18.54 -6.29 6.80
CA SER A 149 -18.35 -4.97 6.19
C SER A 149 -16.87 -4.78 5.84
N ALA A 150 -16.56 -3.97 4.83
CA ALA A 150 -15.19 -3.84 4.31
C ALA A 150 -14.77 -2.38 4.13
N ILE A 151 -13.47 -2.13 4.32
CA ILE A 151 -12.78 -0.87 4.00
C ILE A 151 -11.58 -1.23 3.12
N ALA A 152 -11.44 -0.56 1.98
CA ALA A 152 -10.27 -0.67 1.13
C ALA A 152 -9.24 0.40 1.51
N VAL A 153 -8.02 -0.04 1.81
CA VAL A 153 -6.88 0.83 2.10
C VAL A 153 -5.89 0.71 0.95
N GLY A 154 -5.48 1.82 0.37
CA GLY A 154 -4.56 1.86 -0.77
C GLY A 154 -3.64 3.08 -0.73
N GLY A 155 -2.58 3.04 -1.54
CA GLY A 155 -1.63 4.15 -1.66
C GLY A 155 -0.72 4.37 -0.46
N ARG A 156 -0.69 3.44 0.50
CA ARG A 156 0.27 3.44 1.62
C ARG A 156 1.40 2.44 1.34
N ALA A 157 2.57 2.64 1.93
CA ALA A 157 3.60 1.60 1.95
C ALA A 157 3.88 1.17 3.38
N GLY A 158 4.39 -0.05 3.51
CA GLY A 158 4.79 -0.61 4.80
C GLY A 158 3.65 -1.29 5.56
N LYS A 159 3.93 -1.48 6.85
CA LYS A 159 3.07 -2.20 7.79
C LYS A 159 2.16 -1.24 8.54
N ALA A 160 1.06 -1.77 9.07
CA ALA A 160 0.23 -1.07 10.04
C ALA A 160 1.00 -0.85 11.36
N ILE A 161 0.39 -0.15 12.32
CA ILE A 161 1.05 0.19 13.59
C ILE A 161 0.51 -0.64 14.75
N SER A 162 1.29 -0.73 15.83
CA SER A 162 0.90 -1.51 17.01
C SER A 162 -0.21 -0.86 17.85
N THR A 163 -0.54 0.39 17.55
CA THR A 163 -1.58 1.18 18.23
C THR A 163 -2.72 1.55 17.28
N SER A 164 -2.95 0.76 16.24
CA SER A 164 -4.04 0.99 15.29
C SER A 164 -5.38 0.94 16.02
N LYS A 165 -6.30 1.81 15.60
CA LYS A 165 -7.56 2.03 16.30
C LYS A 165 -8.74 1.69 15.40
N VAL A 166 -9.55 0.72 15.83
CA VAL A 166 -10.82 0.38 15.20
C VAL A 166 -11.94 1.03 16.00
N SER A 167 -12.77 1.84 15.36
CA SER A 167 -13.92 2.48 16.02
C SER A 167 -15.20 2.06 15.33
N LEU A 168 -16.24 1.77 16.10
CA LEU A 168 -17.49 1.27 15.51
C LEU A 168 -18.71 1.74 16.28
N VAL A 169 -19.80 1.93 15.52
CA VAL A 169 -21.10 2.34 16.03
C VAL A 169 -22.12 1.30 15.60
N ILE A 170 -22.64 0.55 16.58
CA ILE A 170 -23.64 -0.49 16.40
C ILE A 170 -24.87 -0.15 17.23
N ASN A 171 -26.04 -0.28 16.61
CA ASN A 171 -27.31 -0.33 17.29
C ASN A 171 -27.76 -1.79 17.42
N HIS A 172 -27.82 -2.32 18.65
CA HIS A 172 -28.26 -3.69 18.90
C HIS A 172 -28.98 -3.77 20.26
N PRO A 173 -30.12 -4.47 20.37
CA PRO A 173 -30.86 -4.61 21.63
C PRO A 173 -30.03 -5.23 22.75
N GLN A 174 -29.16 -6.19 22.43
CA GLN A 174 -28.27 -6.86 23.38
C GLN A 174 -26.86 -7.00 22.81
N ARG A 175 -25.95 -6.10 23.17
CA ARG A 175 -24.58 -6.15 22.64
C ARG A 175 -23.74 -7.30 23.23
N SER A 176 -24.20 -7.88 24.35
CA SER A 176 -23.64 -9.09 24.96
C SER A 176 -23.60 -10.28 24.00
N GLU A 177 -24.46 -10.27 22.98
CA GLU A 177 -24.60 -11.36 22.01
C GLU A 177 -23.59 -11.26 20.86
N LEU A 178 -22.98 -10.09 20.67
CA LEU A 178 -22.13 -9.81 19.54
C LEU A 178 -20.69 -10.27 19.77
N ALA A 179 -20.19 -11.08 18.85
CA ALA A 179 -18.77 -11.34 18.67
C ALA A 179 -18.26 -10.52 17.48
N ILE A 180 -17.22 -9.71 17.70
CA ILE A 180 -16.69 -8.77 16.72
C ILE A 180 -15.21 -9.07 16.48
N SER A 181 -14.81 -9.12 15.21
CA SER A 181 -13.42 -9.32 14.81
C SER A 181 -13.07 -8.45 13.62
N LEU A 182 -11.83 -7.97 13.59
CA LEU A 182 -11.21 -7.41 12.41
C LEU A 182 -10.49 -8.53 11.66
N VAL A 183 -10.60 -8.55 10.34
CA VAL A 183 -9.86 -9.47 9.47
C VAL A 183 -8.94 -8.63 8.58
N ALA A 184 -7.65 -8.91 8.68
CA ALA A 184 -6.61 -8.26 7.89
C ALA A 184 -6.65 -8.72 6.41
N PRO A 185 -6.00 -7.99 5.49
CA PRO A 185 -5.98 -8.35 4.07
C PRO A 185 -5.40 -9.73 3.76
N ASP A 186 -4.51 -10.23 4.62
CA ASP A 186 -3.90 -11.56 4.53
C ASP A 186 -4.81 -12.70 5.06
N GLY A 187 -5.94 -12.35 5.71
CA GLY A 187 -6.87 -13.27 6.33
C GLY A 187 -6.69 -13.48 7.84
N THR A 188 -5.66 -12.88 8.46
CA THR A 188 -5.42 -12.95 9.90
C THR A 188 -6.60 -12.29 10.65
N VAL A 189 -7.07 -12.96 11.71
CA VAL A 189 -8.25 -12.55 12.47
C VAL A 189 -7.85 -11.99 13.83
N TYR A 190 -8.29 -10.77 14.12
CA TYR A 190 -8.08 -10.06 15.38
C TYR A 190 -9.41 -9.92 16.13
N PRO A 191 -9.63 -10.69 17.21
CA PRO A 191 -10.82 -10.56 18.03
C PRO A 191 -10.84 -9.19 18.73
N LEU A 192 -11.90 -8.40 18.50
CA LEU A 192 -12.09 -7.09 19.15
C LEU A 192 -12.96 -7.22 20.39
N LYS A 193 -14.01 -8.03 20.28
CA LYS A 193 -14.97 -8.28 21.36
C LYS A 193 -15.50 -9.71 21.28
N ALA A 194 -15.57 -10.38 22.42
CA ALA A 194 -16.30 -11.62 22.58
C ALA A 194 -17.74 -11.35 23.04
N ALA A 195 -18.65 -12.27 22.68
CA ALA A 195 -19.98 -12.32 23.27
C ALA A 195 -19.85 -12.69 24.76
N ALA A 196 -20.49 -11.90 25.64
CA ALA A 196 -20.34 -12.02 27.09
C ALA A 196 -21.69 -11.78 27.78
N LYS A 197 -22.21 -12.81 28.46
CA LYS A 197 -23.56 -12.81 29.07
C LYS A 197 -23.79 -11.71 30.13
N ASN A 198 -22.73 -11.15 30.69
CA ASN A 198 -22.76 -10.10 31.72
C ASN A 198 -22.65 -8.67 31.16
N ASP A 199 -22.69 -8.49 29.82
CA ASP A 199 -22.63 -7.17 29.18
C ASP A 199 -24.03 -6.60 28.89
N ALA A 200 -24.68 -6.07 29.93
CA ALA A 200 -26.10 -5.73 29.92
C ALA A 200 -26.49 -4.39 29.24
N ARG A 201 -25.60 -3.74 28.48
CA ARG A 201 -25.92 -2.46 27.82
C ARG A 201 -26.52 -2.67 26.42
N SER A 202 -27.44 -1.80 26.04
CA SER A 202 -27.90 -1.66 24.65
C SER A 202 -26.92 -0.78 23.86
N SER A 203 -26.67 -1.16 22.60
CA SER A 203 -25.81 -0.42 21.66
C SER A 203 -24.33 -0.33 22.04
N LEU A 204 -23.48 -0.18 21.02
CA LEU A 204 -22.04 -0.14 21.18
C LEU A 204 -21.45 1.00 20.34
N ALA A 205 -20.97 2.04 21.02
CA ALA A 205 -20.06 3.03 20.47
C ALA A 205 -18.74 2.84 21.21
N ASP A 206 -17.82 2.12 20.58
CA ASP A 206 -16.59 1.65 21.24
C ASP A 206 -15.42 1.74 20.29
N SER A 207 -14.23 1.72 20.88
CA SER A 207 -12.99 1.73 20.13
C SER A 207 -11.97 0.75 20.71
N TYR A 208 -11.35 0.01 19.81
CA TYR A 208 -10.40 -1.05 20.11
C TYR A 208 -9.03 -0.65 19.58
N THR A 209 -8.03 -0.67 20.45
CA THR A 209 -6.63 -0.59 20.04
C THR A 209 -6.14 -2.00 19.72
N VAL A 210 -5.58 -2.19 18.53
CA VAL A 210 -5.15 -3.50 18.02
C VAL A 210 -3.71 -3.38 17.53
N ASP A 211 -2.88 -4.34 17.89
CA ASP A 211 -1.54 -4.45 17.32
C ASP A 211 -1.63 -5.08 15.94
N LEU A 212 -1.45 -4.25 14.91
CA LEU A 212 -1.45 -4.65 13.50
C LEU A 212 -0.06 -4.51 12.88
N SER A 213 1.00 -4.41 13.69
CA SER A 213 2.36 -4.16 13.19
C SER A 213 2.92 -5.27 12.29
N SER A 214 2.34 -6.48 12.32
CA SER A 214 2.64 -7.56 11.40
C SER A 214 2.00 -7.40 10.01
N GLU A 215 0.97 -6.56 9.88
CA GLU A 215 0.08 -6.53 8.73
C GLU A 215 0.47 -5.48 7.69
N ASN A 216 0.32 -5.81 6.41
CA ASN A 216 0.48 -4.80 5.35
C ASN A 216 -0.69 -3.80 5.43
N LEU A 217 -0.40 -2.50 5.30
CA LEU A 217 -1.44 -1.46 5.34
C LEU A 217 -2.46 -1.62 4.21
N ASN A 218 -1.95 -1.83 2.99
CA ASN A 218 -2.78 -1.90 1.80
C ASN A 218 -3.55 -3.22 1.72
N GLY A 219 -4.79 -3.12 1.30
CA GLY A 219 -5.67 -4.25 1.07
C GLY A 219 -7.08 -4.01 1.59
N ILE A 220 -7.87 -5.08 1.62
CA ILE A 220 -9.26 -5.04 2.07
C ILE A 220 -9.30 -5.50 3.52
N TRP A 221 -9.57 -4.56 4.41
CA TRP A 221 -9.83 -4.82 5.82
C TRP A 221 -11.31 -5.11 6.01
N LYS A 222 -11.65 -6.16 6.77
CA LYS A 222 -13.05 -6.56 6.98
C LYS A 222 -13.41 -6.55 8.45
N LEU A 223 -14.55 -5.96 8.78
CA LEU A 223 -15.18 -6.10 10.08
C LEU A 223 -16.20 -7.24 10.01
N GLN A 224 -16.00 -8.27 10.83
CA GLN A 224 -16.93 -9.38 11.01
C GLN A 224 -17.69 -9.21 12.32
N ILE A 225 -19.01 -9.16 12.24
CA ILE A 225 -19.90 -9.06 13.40
C ILE A 225 -20.83 -10.26 13.36
N THR A 226 -20.73 -11.13 14.37
CA THR A 226 -21.60 -12.30 14.50
C THR A 226 -22.52 -12.12 15.68
N ASP A 227 -23.82 -12.17 15.43
CA ASP A 227 -24.79 -12.35 16.50
C ASP A 227 -24.84 -13.83 16.89
N LYS A 228 -24.40 -14.15 18.10
CA LYS A 228 -24.26 -15.54 18.57
C LYS A 228 -25.54 -16.10 19.16
N PHE A 229 -26.50 -15.26 19.52
CA PHE A 229 -27.74 -15.68 20.14
C PHE A 229 -28.91 -15.33 19.23
N ARG A 230 -30.01 -16.09 19.36
CA ARG A 230 -31.18 -15.90 18.49
C ARG A 230 -32.15 -14.93 19.15
N LYS A 231 -32.95 -14.23 18.32
CA LYS A 231 -34.13 -13.37 18.61
C LYS A 231 -33.90 -11.88 18.42
N ASN A 232 -32.66 -11.43 18.23
CA ASN A 232 -32.35 -10.01 18.10
C ASN A 232 -31.79 -9.71 16.71
N VAL A 233 -32.09 -8.52 16.21
CA VAL A 233 -31.51 -7.98 14.97
C VAL A 233 -31.02 -6.59 15.33
N GLY A 234 -29.91 -6.18 14.75
CA GLY A 234 -29.45 -4.80 14.84
C GLY A 234 -28.79 -4.33 13.56
N SER A 235 -28.01 -3.26 13.68
CA SER A 235 -27.35 -2.61 12.57
C SER A 235 -25.97 -2.13 12.98
N LEU A 236 -25.02 -2.33 12.08
CA LEU A 236 -23.80 -1.55 12.04
C LEU A 236 -24.15 -0.22 11.36
N GLU A 237 -23.94 0.90 12.04
CA GLU A 237 -24.20 2.23 11.47
C GLU A 237 -22.98 2.73 10.69
N ARG A 238 -21.79 2.58 11.29
CA ARG A 238 -20.50 2.93 10.69
C ARG A 238 -19.35 2.31 11.44
N TRP A 239 -18.21 2.18 10.77
CA TRP A 239 -16.94 1.86 11.41
C TRP A 239 -15.77 2.51 10.71
N SER A 240 -14.66 2.65 11.43
CA SER A 240 -13.41 3.17 10.90
C SER A 240 -12.22 2.38 11.44
N ILE A 241 -11.13 2.43 10.67
CA ILE A 241 -9.81 1.94 11.07
C ILE A 241 -8.78 3.05 10.88
N GLU A 242 -7.90 3.19 11.85
CA GLU A 242 -6.87 4.21 11.90
C GLU A 242 -5.49 3.55 12.05
N PHE A 243 -4.54 3.94 11.20
CA PHE A 243 -3.14 3.51 11.26
C PHE A 243 -2.18 4.68 11.11
#